data_AF-A0A934YCP8-F1
#
_entry.id   AF-A0A934YCP8-F1
#
_cell.length_a   1.000
_cell.length_b   1.000
_cell.length_c   1.000
_cell.angle_alpha   90.00
_cell.angle_beta   90.00
_cell.angle_gamma   90.00
#
_symmetry.space_group_name_H-M   'P 1'
#
loop_
_entity.id
_entity.type
_entity.pdbx_description
1 polymer ?
#
loop_
_entity_poly.entity_id
_entity_poly.type
_entity_poly.pdbx_seq_one_letter_code
_entity_poly.pdbx_strand_id
1 'polypeptide(L)'
;MIRRDAISYTTAKAGRFPDLNGSTSFYESFGRQIDPTTNSFNNQNFGNQSYNLQSSVTLFNFNRINNTIKQSQSNLNASEADKEQLVYDISLSVAQAYLILLVSKENLEVAKKSMDQITEQLRVTDKMINAGSKIKIHALTYLLNKLRMKPKL
;
A
#
# COMPACT_ATOMS: atom_id res chain seq x y z
N MET A 1 4.17 -4.46 -7.70
CA MET A 1 3.54 -5.78 -7.88
C MET A 1 3.73 -6.29 -9.32
N ILE A 2 3.38 -5.51 -10.35
CA ILE A 2 3.63 -5.85 -11.78
C ILE A 2 5.03 -6.43 -12.08
N ARG A 3 6.11 -5.79 -11.62
CA ARG A 3 7.48 -6.27 -11.90
C ARG A 3 7.75 -7.68 -11.36
N ARG A 4 7.20 -8.01 -10.19
CA ARG A 4 7.32 -9.36 -9.60
C ARG A 4 6.59 -10.37 -10.49
N ASP A 5 5.39 -10.02 -10.95
CA ASP A 5 4.57 -10.94 -11.75
C ASP A 5 5.14 -11.10 -13.17
N ALA A 6 5.79 -10.08 -13.71
CA ALA A 6 6.56 -10.15 -14.94
C ALA A 6 7.77 -11.09 -14.79
N ILE A 7 8.52 -10.99 -13.68
CA ILE A 7 9.61 -11.92 -13.36
C ILE A 7 9.05 -13.34 -13.25
N SER A 8 7.97 -13.56 -12.51
CA SER A 8 7.32 -14.87 -12.39
C SER A 8 6.90 -15.45 -13.74
N TYR A 9 6.36 -14.62 -14.65
CA TYR A 9 6.02 -15.05 -16.01
C TYR A 9 7.25 -15.45 -16.82
N THR A 10 8.34 -14.68 -16.74
CA THR A 10 9.59 -15.05 -17.41
C THR A 10 10.23 -16.31 -16.83
N THR A 11 10.20 -16.49 -15.50
CA THR A 11 10.67 -17.71 -14.82
C THR A 11 9.82 -18.92 -15.20
N ALA A 12 8.50 -18.76 -15.29
CA ALA A 12 7.60 -19.83 -15.74
C ALA A 12 7.89 -20.25 -17.19
N LYS A 13 8.19 -19.29 -18.08
CA LYS A 13 8.66 -19.58 -19.44
C LYS A 13 10.03 -20.28 -19.44
N ALA A 14 10.94 -19.84 -18.58
CA ALA A 14 12.27 -20.41 -18.45
C ALA A 14 12.23 -21.89 -17.99
N GLY A 15 11.19 -22.30 -17.26
CA GLY A 15 10.97 -23.70 -16.87
C GLY A 15 10.76 -24.69 -18.02
N ARG A 16 10.70 -24.24 -19.28
CA ARG A 16 10.77 -25.11 -20.48
C ARG A 16 12.19 -25.53 -20.86
N PHE A 17 13.19 -24.81 -20.36
CA PHE A 17 14.60 -25.07 -20.66
C PHE A 17 15.23 -25.93 -19.56
N PRO A 18 16.34 -26.63 -19.86
CA PRO A 18 17.13 -27.31 -18.85
C PRO A 18 17.60 -26.33 -17.77
N ASP A 19 17.60 -26.79 -16.52
CA ASP A 19 18.35 -26.13 -15.46
C ASP A 19 19.83 -26.49 -15.56
N LEU A 20 20.68 -25.63 -14.99
CA LEU A 20 22.10 -25.91 -14.77
C LEU A 20 22.42 -25.55 -13.33
N ASN A 21 22.75 -26.57 -12.54
CA ASN A 21 23.08 -26.46 -11.14
C ASN A 21 24.52 -26.91 -10.93
N GLY A 22 25.32 -26.05 -10.30
CA GLY A 22 26.69 -26.37 -9.88
C GLY A 22 26.79 -26.29 -8.38
N SER A 23 27.39 -27.28 -7.76
CA SER A 23 27.71 -27.25 -6.34
C SER A 23 29.16 -27.63 -6.10
N THR A 24 29.75 -27.01 -5.10
CA THR A 24 31.07 -27.39 -4.61
C THR A 24 30.97 -27.61 -3.12
N SER A 25 31.60 -28.68 -2.65
CA SER A 25 31.58 -29.07 -1.25
C SER A 25 33.01 -29.32 -0.82
N PHE A 26 33.42 -28.64 0.24
CA PHE A 26 34.68 -28.90 0.92
C PHE A 26 34.39 -29.61 2.23
N TYR A 27 35.08 -30.72 2.47
CA TYR A 27 34.99 -31.47 3.71
C TYR A 27 36.40 -31.73 4.22
N GLU A 28 36.69 -31.29 5.45
CA GLU A 28 37.95 -31.56 6.14
C GLU A 28 37.68 -32.43 7.34
N SER A 29 38.42 -33.55 7.43
CA SER A 29 38.37 -34.47 8.56
C SER A 29 39.65 -34.36 9.38
N PHE A 30 39.52 -34.00 10.65
CA PHE A 30 40.61 -33.88 11.60
C PHE A 30 40.55 -35.03 12.62
N GLY A 31 41.59 -35.86 12.70
CA GLY A 31 41.68 -36.94 13.68
C GLY A 31 42.56 -38.12 13.25
N ARG A 32 42.78 -39.09 14.16
CA ARG A 32 43.50 -40.34 13.85
C ARG A 32 42.58 -41.26 13.02
N GLN A 33 42.83 -41.39 11.73
CA GLN A 33 42.16 -42.37 10.88
C GLN A 33 43.11 -43.52 10.54
N ILE A 34 42.57 -44.73 10.44
CA ILE A 34 43.30 -45.92 10.02
C ILE A 34 43.48 -45.81 8.51
N ASP A 35 44.72 -45.72 8.04
CA ASP A 35 45.03 -45.78 6.61
C ASP A 35 44.61 -47.16 6.06
N PRO A 36 43.61 -47.24 5.14
CA PRO A 36 43.08 -48.51 4.66
C PRO A 36 44.07 -49.32 3.82
N THR A 37 45.22 -48.75 3.44
CA THR A 37 46.25 -49.44 2.67
C THR A 37 47.43 -49.95 3.51
N THR A 38 47.74 -49.30 4.63
CA THR A 38 48.91 -49.65 5.47
C THR A 38 48.57 -50.03 6.91
N ASN A 39 47.31 -49.89 7.34
CA ASN A 39 46.82 -50.25 8.68
C ASN A 39 47.62 -49.58 9.83
N SER A 40 48.28 -48.46 9.53
CA SER A 40 49.03 -47.65 10.49
C SER A 40 48.20 -46.44 10.91
N PHE A 41 48.37 -46.00 12.17
CA PHE A 41 47.74 -44.78 12.68
C PHE A 41 48.46 -43.57 12.10
N ASN A 42 48.01 -43.06 10.96
CA ASN A 42 48.53 -41.84 10.38
C ASN A 42 47.74 -40.62 10.86
N ASN A 43 48.45 -39.63 11.40
CA ASN A 43 47.90 -38.35 11.86
C ASN A 43 47.86 -37.36 10.67
N GLN A 44 47.15 -37.73 9.60
CA GLN A 44 47.01 -36.89 8.40
C GLN A 44 45.61 -36.28 8.36
N ASN A 45 45.56 -34.96 8.20
CA ASN A 45 44.32 -34.24 7.92
C ASN A 45 43.90 -34.54 6.48
N PHE A 46 42.67 -34.98 6.27
CA PHE A 46 42.13 -35.28 4.94
C PHE A 46 41.10 -34.23 4.55
N GLY A 47 41.50 -33.37 3.61
CA GLY A 47 40.63 -32.43 2.91
C GLY A 47 40.13 -33.01 1.60
N ASN A 48 38.83 -33.26 1.50
CA ASN A 48 38.15 -33.64 0.28
C ASN A 48 37.39 -32.44 -0.28
N GLN A 49 37.75 -32.02 -1.49
CA GLN A 49 36.99 -31.06 -2.27
C GLN A 49 36.27 -31.78 -3.41
N SER A 50 34.94 -31.66 -3.43
CA SER A 50 34.09 -32.21 -4.50
C SER A 50 33.46 -31.07 -5.30
N TYR A 51 33.46 -31.23 -6.62
CA TYR A 51 32.76 -30.36 -7.55
C TYR A 51 31.72 -31.19 -8.29
N ASN A 52 30.47 -30.74 -8.29
CA ASN A 52 29.38 -31.41 -8.98
C ASN A 52 28.69 -30.40 -9.91
N LEU A 53 28.45 -30.82 -11.15
CA LEU A 53 27.66 -30.08 -12.12
C LEU A 53 26.53 -30.99 -12.60
N GLN A 54 25.30 -30.53 -12.47
CA GLN A 54 24.11 -31.25 -12.85
C GLN A 54 23.21 -30.36 -13.72
N SER A 55 22.67 -30.92 -14.78
CA SER A 55 21.66 -30.27 -15.60
C SER A 55 20.48 -31.22 -15.75
N SER A 56 19.27 -30.72 -15.52
CA SER A 56 18.05 -31.50 -15.65
C SER A 56 17.04 -30.78 -16.55
N VAL A 57 16.26 -31.54 -17.32
CA VAL A 57 15.17 -31.01 -18.14
C VAL A 57 13.94 -31.87 -17.98
N THR A 58 12.79 -31.23 -17.84
CA THR A 58 11.51 -31.93 -17.74
C THR A 58 10.99 -32.24 -19.15
N LEU A 59 11.03 -33.51 -19.55
CA LEU A 59 10.51 -33.94 -20.85
C LEU A 59 8.98 -34.02 -20.88
N PHE A 60 8.36 -34.50 -19.79
CA PHE A 60 6.92 -34.63 -19.68
C PHE A 60 6.45 -34.37 -18.24
N ASN A 61 5.41 -33.56 -18.09
CA ASN A 61 4.80 -33.27 -16.79
C ASN A 61 3.29 -32.97 -16.87
N PHE A 62 2.56 -33.65 -17.75
CA PHE A 62 1.11 -33.48 -17.91
C PHE A 62 0.69 -32.01 -18.15
N ASN A 63 1.42 -31.29 -19.01
CA ASN A 63 1.18 -29.87 -19.33
C ASN A 63 1.30 -28.89 -18.16
N ARG A 64 1.84 -29.29 -17.01
CA ARG A 64 1.97 -28.41 -15.84
C ARG A 64 2.73 -27.11 -16.15
N ILE A 65 3.87 -27.19 -16.87
CA ILE A 65 4.64 -25.98 -17.25
C ILE A 65 3.78 -25.01 -18.08
N ASN A 66 3.01 -25.52 -19.04
CA ASN A 66 2.16 -24.69 -19.89
C ASN A 66 1.06 -23.99 -19.09
N ASN A 67 0.44 -24.69 -18.13
CA ASN A 67 -0.59 -24.13 -17.28
C ASN A 67 -0.01 -23.09 -16.31
N THR A 68 1.19 -23.32 -15.76
CA THR A 68 1.89 -22.33 -14.93
C THR A 68 2.21 -21.06 -15.72
N ILE A 69 2.66 -21.16 -16.97
CA ILE A 69 2.90 -19.98 -17.82
C ILE A 69 1.61 -19.17 -18.03
N LYS A 70 0.49 -19.84 -18.34
CA LYS A 70 -0.81 -19.19 -18.51
C LYS A 70 -1.27 -18.50 -17.22
N GLN A 71 -1.12 -19.17 -16.09
CA GLN A 71 -1.45 -18.60 -14.78
C GLN A 71 -0.62 -17.35 -14.48
N SER A 72 0.71 -17.41 -14.68
CA SER A 72 1.58 -16.25 -14.46
C SER A 72 1.27 -15.09 -15.41
N GLN A 73 0.83 -15.38 -16.65
CA GLN A 73 0.37 -14.35 -17.57
C GLN A 73 -0.92 -13.68 -17.10
N SER A 74 -1.92 -14.45 -16.67
CA SER A 74 -3.16 -13.89 -16.13
C SER A 74 -2.89 -13.04 -14.87
N ASN A 75 -1.97 -13.48 -14.01
CA ASN A 75 -1.56 -12.71 -12.83
C ASN A 75 -0.88 -11.39 -13.22
N LEU A 76 -0.03 -11.39 -14.25
CA LEU A 76 0.59 -10.17 -14.76
C LEU A 76 -0.47 -9.18 -15.28
N ASN A 77 -1.41 -9.66 -16.09
CA ASN A 77 -2.50 -8.83 -16.61
C ASN A 77 -3.39 -8.28 -15.48
N ALA A 78 -3.68 -9.08 -14.46
CA ALA A 78 -4.42 -8.61 -13.27
C ALA A 78 -3.66 -7.50 -12.55
N SER A 79 -2.34 -7.68 -12.34
CA SER A 79 -1.47 -6.66 -11.77
C SER A 79 -1.43 -5.35 -12.59
N GLU A 80 -1.57 -5.43 -13.92
CA GLU A 80 -1.68 -4.25 -14.78
C GLU A 80 -3.03 -3.55 -14.62
N ALA A 81 -4.13 -4.31 -14.55
CA ALA A 81 -5.46 -3.77 -14.29
C ALA A 81 -5.55 -3.12 -12.89
N ASP A 82 -4.95 -3.73 -11.87
CA ASP A 82 -4.89 -3.17 -10.51
C ASP A 82 -4.17 -1.81 -10.49
N LYS A 83 -3.13 -1.63 -11.31
CA LYS A 83 -2.47 -0.34 -11.47
C LYS A 83 -3.41 0.71 -12.06
N GLU A 84 -4.17 0.35 -13.08
CA GLU A 84 -5.14 1.27 -13.68
C GLU A 84 -6.24 1.65 -12.67
N GLN A 85 -6.75 0.66 -11.92
CA GLN A 85 -7.70 0.88 -10.85
C GLN A 85 -7.16 1.83 -9.77
N LEU A 86 -5.91 1.67 -9.34
CA LEU A 86 -5.28 2.60 -8.39
C LEU A 86 -5.26 4.04 -8.91
N VAL A 87 -5.05 4.24 -10.22
CA VAL A 87 -5.09 5.59 -10.81
C VAL A 87 -6.51 6.16 -10.75
N TYR A 88 -7.54 5.35 -11.02
CA TYR A 88 -8.93 5.77 -10.89
C TYR A 88 -9.30 6.10 -9.44
N ASP A 89 -8.90 5.26 -8.48
CA ASP A 89 -9.18 5.47 -7.06
C ASP A 89 -8.55 6.77 -6.55
N ILE A 90 -7.31 7.07 -6.93
CA ILE A 90 -6.64 8.33 -6.60
C ILE A 90 -7.39 9.51 -7.23
N SER A 91 -7.76 9.39 -8.50
CA SER A 91 -8.49 10.45 -9.22
C SER A 91 -9.85 10.75 -8.58
N LEU A 92 -10.57 9.70 -8.19
CA LEU A 92 -11.85 9.80 -7.48
C LEU A 92 -11.66 10.44 -6.10
N SER A 93 -10.64 10.03 -5.35
CA SER A 93 -10.33 10.60 -4.03
C SER A 93 -10.03 12.10 -4.13
N VAL A 94 -9.24 12.52 -5.11
CA VAL A 94 -8.96 13.95 -5.37
C VAL A 94 -10.22 14.71 -5.74
N ALA A 95 -11.07 14.16 -6.60
CA ALA A 95 -12.34 14.77 -6.97
C ALA A 95 -13.28 14.94 -5.77
N GLN A 96 -13.38 13.92 -4.91
CA GLN A 96 -14.15 13.97 -3.68
C GLN A 96 -13.61 15.02 -2.70
N ALA A 97 -12.30 15.07 -2.49
CA ALA A 97 -11.67 16.07 -1.63
C ALA A 97 -11.92 17.50 -2.14
N TYR A 98 -11.85 17.70 -3.46
CA TYR A 98 -12.18 18.99 -4.07
C TYR A 98 -13.65 19.37 -3.87
N LEU A 99 -14.57 18.42 -4.05
CA LEU A 99 -16.00 18.66 -3.82
C LEU A 99 -16.29 19.02 -2.36
N ILE A 100 -15.67 18.31 -1.41
CA ILE A 100 -15.77 18.63 0.02
C ILE A 100 -15.26 20.04 0.29
N LEU A 101 -14.11 20.42 -0.25
CA LEU A 101 -13.57 21.77 -0.12
C LEU A 101 -14.54 22.83 -0.65
N LEU A 102 -15.14 22.59 -1.82
CA LEU A 102 -16.10 23.52 -2.41
C LEU A 102 -17.35 23.66 -1.54
N VAL A 103 -17.92 22.55 -1.07
CA VAL A 103 -19.07 22.55 -0.15
C VAL A 103 -18.72 23.24 1.17
N SER A 104 -17.51 23.02 1.72
CA SER A 104 -17.05 23.71 2.92
C SER A 104 -16.92 25.23 2.71
N LYS A 105 -16.51 25.70 1.52
CA LYS A 105 -16.47 27.13 1.18
C LYS A 105 -17.87 27.73 1.11
N GLU A 106 -18.80 27.07 0.43
CA GLU A 106 -20.21 27.49 0.37
C GLU A 106 -20.84 27.55 1.77
N ASN A 107 -20.63 26.51 2.59
CA ASN A 107 -21.11 26.48 3.97
C ASN A 107 -20.52 27.62 4.81
N LEU A 108 -19.25 27.97 4.60
CA LEU A 108 -18.64 29.12 5.25
C LEU A 108 -19.30 30.44 4.81
N GLU A 109 -19.62 30.60 3.53
CA GLU A 109 -20.31 31.79 3.03
C GLU A 109 -21.74 31.90 3.59
N VAL A 110 -22.48 30.79 3.62
CA VAL A 110 -23.81 30.72 4.25
C VAL A 110 -23.73 31.09 5.73
N ALA A 111 -22.78 30.53 6.47
CA ALA A 111 -22.58 30.84 7.89
C ALA A 111 -22.27 32.34 8.13
N LYS A 112 -21.44 32.95 7.26
CA LYS A 112 -21.17 34.40 7.30
C LYS A 112 -22.44 35.21 7.07
N LYS A 113 -23.22 34.90 6.03
CA LYS A 113 -24.50 35.57 5.75
C LYS A 113 -25.47 35.45 6.93
N SER A 114 -25.57 34.28 7.56
CA SER A 114 -26.41 34.11 8.77
C SER A 114 -25.93 34.96 9.95
N MET A 115 -24.61 35.11 10.14
CA MET A 115 -24.06 35.97 11.19
C MET A 115 -24.37 37.45 10.94
N ASP A 116 -24.28 37.90 9.69
CA ASP A 116 -24.62 39.28 9.31
C ASP A 116 -26.11 39.55 9.55
N GLN A 117 -26.99 38.60 9.18
CA GLN A 117 -28.43 38.68 9.46
C GLN A 117 -28.73 38.79 10.96
N ILE A 118 -28.10 37.95 11.79
CA ILE A 118 -28.29 38.01 13.26
C ILE A 118 -27.77 39.33 13.84
N THR A 119 -26.66 39.85 13.31
CA THR A 119 -26.10 41.14 13.73
C THR A 119 -27.06 42.28 13.40
N GLU A 120 -27.67 42.27 12.22
CA GLU A 120 -28.66 43.26 11.83
C GLU A 120 -29.96 43.14 12.65
N GLN A 121 -30.43 41.92 12.90
CA GLN A 121 -31.58 41.68 13.79
C GLN A 121 -31.33 42.19 15.20
N LEU A 122 -30.12 42.02 15.74
CA LEU A 122 -29.73 42.58 17.03
C LEU A 122 -29.77 44.12 16.98
N ARG A 123 -29.17 44.73 15.95
CA ARG A 123 -29.17 46.20 15.77
C ARG A 123 -30.58 46.79 15.72
N VAL A 124 -31.49 46.15 14.98
CA VAL A 124 -32.90 46.57 14.89
C VAL A 124 -33.60 46.38 16.24
N THR A 125 -33.35 45.27 16.93
CA THR A 125 -33.94 44.98 18.24
C THR A 125 -33.48 45.95 19.31
N ASP A 126 -32.20 46.33 19.34
CA ASP A 126 -31.66 47.33 20.27
C ASP A 126 -32.31 48.70 20.06
N LYS A 127 -32.53 49.12 18.80
CA LYS A 127 -33.27 50.36 18.50
C LYS A 127 -34.72 50.30 18.99
N MET A 128 -35.40 49.16 18.83
CA MET A 128 -36.78 48.98 19.31
C MET A 128 -36.88 48.95 20.84
N ILE A 129 -35.86 48.40 21.52
CA ILE A 129 -35.76 48.43 23.00
C ILE A 129 -35.57 49.87 23.48
N ASN A 130 -34.67 50.63 22.83
CA ASN A 130 -34.44 52.04 23.17
C ASN A 130 -35.68 52.92 22.91
N ALA A 131 -36.49 52.58 21.90
CA ALA A 131 -37.79 53.21 21.65
C ALA A 131 -38.92 52.72 22.57
N GLY A 132 -38.64 51.81 23.51
CA GLY A 132 -39.60 51.26 24.47
C GLY A 132 -40.58 50.22 23.90
N SER A 133 -40.42 49.81 22.65
CA SER A 133 -41.37 48.95 21.93
C SER A 133 -41.08 47.44 22.05
N LYS A 134 -39.87 47.04 22.49
CA LYS A 134 -39.49 45.63 22.71
C LYS A 134 -38.80 45.39 24.06
N ILE A 135 -38.94 44.16 24.57
CA ILE A 135 -38.35 43.69 25.83
C ILE A 135 -36.90 43.20 25.60
N LYS A 136 -36.00 43.47 26.57
CA LYS A 136 -34.57 43.07 26.55
C LYS A 136 -34.30 41.57 26.35
N ILE A 137 -35.26 40.70 26.68
CA ILE A 137 -35.14 39.24 26.54
C ILE A 137 -34.83 38.83 25.09
N HIS A 138 -35.41 39.51 24.10
CA HIS A 138 -35.16 39.19 22.69
C HIS A 138 -33.72 39.50 22.26
N ALA A 139 -33.13 40.58 22.76
CA ALA A 139 -31.73 40.93 22.49
C ALA A 139 -30.75 39.88 23.06
N LEU A 140 -31.03 39.35 24.26
CA LEU A 140 -30.22 38.29 24.87
C LEU A 140 -30.22 37.00 24.04
N THR A 141 -31.39 36.60 23.50
CA THR A 141 -31.50 35.42 22.62
C THR A 141 -30.65 35.57 21.35
N TYR A 142 -30.66 36.76 20.72
CA TYR A 142 -29.85 37.03 19.53
C TYR A 142 -28.35 37.09 19.84
N LEU A 143 -27.96 37.68 20.99
CA LEU A 143 -26.58 37.69 21.48
C LEU A 143 -26.05 36.27 21.72
N LEU A 144 -26.86 35.40 22.33
CA LEU A 144 -26.49 34.00 22.56
C LEU A 144 -26.27 33.26 21.24
N ASN A 145 -27.14 33.46 20.25
CA ASN A 145 -27.00 32.81 18.94
C ASN A 145 -25.74 33.30 18.20
N LYS A 146 -25.43 34.61 18.29
CA LYS A 146 -24.19 35.19 17.76
C LYS A 146 -22.94 34.63 18.44
N LEU A 147 -22.96 34.42 19.77
CA LEU A 147 -21.87 33.82 20.53
C LEU A 147 -21.64 32.35 20.16
N ARG A 148 -22.71 31.58 19.88
CA ARG A 148 -22.62 30.18 19.44
C ARG A 148 -22.06 30.03 18.02
N MET A 149 -22.23 31.04 17.18
CA MET A 149 -21.72 31.07 15.81
C MET A 149 -20.27 31.52 15.68
N LYS A 150 -19.65 32.06 16.74
CA LYS A 150 -18.21 32.36 16.72
C LYS A 150 -17.41 31.06 16.62
N PRO A 151 -16.41 30.96 15.73
CA PRO A 151 -15.59 29.76 15.63
C PRO A 151 -14.86 29.53 16.95
N LYS A 152 -14.86 28.28 17.44
CA LYS A 152 -13.88 27.85 18.44
C LYS A 152 -12.54 27.79 17.72
N LEU A 153 -11.62 28.69 18.10
CA LEU A 153 -10.20 28.56 17.80
C LEU A 153 -9.64 27.31 18.47
#